data_AF-H0H2N1-F1
#
_entry.id   AF-H0H2N1-F1
#
_cell.length_a   1.000
_cell.length_b   1.000
_cell.length_c   1.000
_cell.angle_alpha   90.00
_cell.angle_beta   90.00
_cell.angle_gamma   90.00
#
_symmetry.space_group_name_H-M   'P 1'
#
loop_
_entity.id
_entity.type
_entity.pdbx_description
1 polymer ?
#
loop_
_entity_poly.entity_id
_entity_poly.type
_entity_poly.pdbx_seq_one_letter_code
_entity_poly.pdbx_strand_id
1 'polypeptide(L)'
;MLDEDEDGIISRKDLNKMYATLGKALTDEEWSKMVPDNDSTTAEVGQEGVSFPIFLSIMGKNLSQFPEREELEKSLKSVGRKDDLNVPLSEIIESLKEAGFENPEEEFAKLFKLFTTNQQTVDEKTFRGKLFLDSITD
;
A
#
# COMPACT_ATOMS: atom_id res chain seq x y z
N MET A 1 6.05 -17.97 -3.09
CA MET A 1 5.60 -18.38 -1.75
C MET A 1 6.39 -17.54 -0.75
N LEU A 2 5.80 -17.19 0.40
CA LEU A 2 6.41 -16.23 1.35
C LEU A 2 7.48 -16.86 2.24
N ASP A 3 7.49 -18.18 2.33
CA ASP A 3 8.50 -19.00 2.99
C ASP A 3 9.21 -19.74 1.84
N GLU A 4 10.49 -19.43 1.61
CA GLU A 4 11.23 -19.91 0.44
C GLU A 4 12.02 -21.18 0.74
N ASP A 5 12.47 -21.35 1.99
CA ASP A 5 13.13 -22.55 2.48
C ASP A 5 12.15 -23.60 3.02
N GLU A 6 10.84 -23.30 3.01
CA GLU A 6 9.75 -24.17 3.44
C GLU A 6 9.93 -24.68 4.88
N ASP A 7 10.57 -23.87 5.72
CA ASP A 7 10.89 -24.22 7.11
C ASP A 7 9.73 -23.88 8.08
N GLY A 8 8.67 -23.25 7.58
CA GLY A 8 7.49 -22.82 8.34
C GLY A 8 7.67 -21.47 9.05
N ILE A 9 8.80 -20.80 8.86
CA ILE A 9 9.19 -19.54 9.51
C ILE A 9 9.51 -18.52 8.42
N ILE A 10 8.76 -17.42 8.39
CA ILE A 10 9.07 -16.30 7.51
C ILE A 10 10.22 -15.52 8.14
N SER A 11 11.41 -15.68 7.59
CA SER A 11 12.61 -14.99 8.03
C SER A 11 12.70 -13.58 7.42
N ARG A 12 13.66 -12.79 7.92
CA ARG A 12 13.96 -11.47 7.35
C ARG A 12 14.35 -11.55 5.87
N LYS A 13 14.98 -12.64 5.45
CA LYS A 13 15.40 -12.82 4.05
C LYS A 13 14.20 -13.01 3.14
N ASP A 14 13.20 -13.75 3.60
CA ASP A 14 12.00 -14.04 2.81
C ASP A 14 11.15 -12.78 2.65
N LEU A 15 10.99 -12.00 3.72
CA LEU A 15 10.35 -10.68 3.63
C LEU A 15 11.14 -9.71 2.76
N ASN A 16 12.47 -9.70 2.86
CA ASN A 16 13.29 -8.82 2.01
C ASN A 16 13.15 -9.20 0.52
N LYS A 17 13.03 -10.49 0.19
CA LYS A 17 12.72 -10.93 -1.17
C LYS A 17 11.32 -10.56 -1.63
N MET A 18 10.32 -10.68 -0.76
CA MET A 18 8.96 -10.20 -1.03
C MET A 18 8.97 -8.69 -1.33
N TYR A 19 9.63 -7.90 -0.50
CA TYR A 19 9.76 -6.45 -0.68
C TYR A 19 10.55 -6.11 -1.95
N ALA A 20 11.63 -6.83 -2.23
CA ALA A 20 12.40 -6.68 -3.46
C ALA A 20 11.55 -6.97 -4.72
N THR A 21 10.65 -7.95 -4.64
CA THR A 21 9.67 -8.24 -5.71
C THR A 21 8.70 -7.07 -5.92
N LEU A 22 8.36 -6.36 -4.84
CA LEU A 22 7.57 -5.12 -4.87
C LEU A 22 8.40 -3.88 -5.24
N GLY A 23 9.70 -4.04 -5.51
CA GLY A 23 10.63 -2.93 -5.80
C GLY A 23 10.95 -2.05 -4.59
N LYS A 24 10.72 -2.55 -3.38
CA LYS A 24 10.99 -1.88 -2.10
C LYS A 24 12.08 -2.62 -1.33
N ALA A 25 12.75 -1.94 -0.41
CA ALA A 25 13.66 -2.56 0.54
C ALA A 25 12.99 -2.58 1.92
N LEU A 26 13.04 -3.70 2.62
CA LEU A 26 12.52 -3.80 3.98
C LEU A 26 13.48 -3.07 4.94
N THR A 27 13.01 -2.01 5.59
CA THR A 27 13.79 -1.26 6.59
C THR A 27 13.85 -2.00 7.93
N ASP A 28 14.86 -1.70 8.75
CA ASP A 28 14.95 -2.24 10.12
C ASP A 28 13.74 -1.88 10.98
N GLU A 29 13.16 -0.70 10.76
CA GLU A 29 11.94 -0.25 11.44
C GLU A 29 10.71 -1.07 11.02
N GLU A 30 10.55 -1.36 9.73
CA GLU A 30 9.47 -2.22 9.24
C GLU A 30 9.63 -3.66 9.74
N TRP A 31 10.86 -4.17 9.76
CA TRP A 31 11.17 -5.48 10.35
C TRP A 31 10.86 -5.50 11.84
N SER A 32 11.25 -4.47 12.60
CA SER A 32 10.97 -4.37 14.04
C SER A 32 9.48 -4.23 14.35
N LYS A 33 8.70 -3.60 13.46
CA LYS A 33 7.22 -3.59 13.54
C LYS A 33 6.61 -4.96 13.26
N MET A 34 7.24 -5.76 12.39
CA MET A 34 6.82 -7.12 12.09
C MET A 34 7.29 -8.14 13.13
N VAL A 35 8.35 -7.84 13.86
CA VAL A 35 8.87 -8.63 14.97
C VAL A 35 8.89 -7.73 16.22
N PRO A 36 7.73 -7.42 16.81
CA PRO A 36 7.70 -6.62 18.03
C PRO A 36 8.41 -7.39 19.16
N ASP A 37 9.40 -6.76 19.78
CA ASP A 37 10.08 -7.31 20.94
C ASP A 37 9.07 -7.62 22.06
N ASN A 38 8.93 -8.91 22.36
CA ASN A 38 8.39 -9.50 23.59
C ASN A 38 6.91 -9.26 23.95
N ASP A 39 6.12 -10.34 23.92
CA ASP A 39 5.74 -11.14 25.11
C ASP A 39 4.48 -11.98 24.79
N SER A 40 4.45 -13.21 25.31
CA SER A 40 3.27 -14.07 25.44
C SER A 40 2.75 -14.78 24.17
N THR A 41 3.46 -15.81 23.70
CA THR A 41 2.91 -17.20 23.55
C THR A 41 3.82 -18.17 22.78
N THR A 42 4.92 -17.72 22.16
CA THR A 42 5.87 -18.64 21.50
C THR A 42 7.30 -18.26 21.79
N ALA A 43 7.79 -18.65 22.96
CA ALA A 43 9.17 -18.47 23.42
C ALA A 43 10.19 -19.39 22.69
N GLU A 44 9.93 -19.75 21.42
CA GLU A 44 10.82 -20.63 20.64
C GLU A 44 11.26 -20.03 19.30
N VAL A 45 10.87 -18.79 18.96
CA VAL A 45 11.43 -18.12 17.78
C VAL A 45 12.30 -16.97 18.25
N GLY A 46 13.47 -17.33 18.79
CA GLY A 46 14.53 -16.36 19.03
C GLY A 46 15.02 -15.80 17.69
N GLN A 47 15.10 -14.47 17.57
CA GLN A 47 15.81 -13.70 16.52
C GLN A 47 15.61 -14.03 15.02
N GLU A 48 14.96 -15.11 14.60
CA GLU A 48 15.09 -15.66 13.25
C GLU A 48 13.84 -15.50 12.35
N GLY A 49 12.65 -15.18 12.87
CA GLY A 49 11.50 -14.92 12.01
C GLY A 49 10.13 -14.94 12.68
N VAL A 50 9.07 -14.93 11.87
CA VAL A 50 7.67 -15.08 12.31
C VAL A 50 7.03 -16.23 11.58
N SER A 51 6.27 -17.08 12.28
CA SER A 51 5.52 -18.13 11.59
C SER A 51 4.40 -17.51 10.73
N PHE A 52 4.00 -18.20 9.66
CA PHE A 52 2.96 -17.71 8.75
C PHE A 52 1.65 -17.30 9.44
N PRO A 53 1.12 -18.02 10.47
CA PRO A 53 -0.06 -17.58 11.22
C PRO A 53 0.15 -16.29 12.03
N ILE A 54 1.36 -16.07 12.55
CA ILE A 54 1.73 -14.85 13.28
C ILE A 54 1.88 -13.70 12.30
N PHE A 55 2.50 -13.93 11.14
CA PHE A 55 2.55 -12.98 10.04
C PHE A 55 1.16 -12.52 9.62
N LEU A 56 0.21 -13.45 9.43
CA LEU A 56 -1.18 -13.11 9.13
C LEU A 56 -1.87 -12.34 10.26
N SER A 57 -1.54 -12.61 11.52
CA SER A 57 -2.09 -11.86 12.66
C SER A 57 -1.54 -10.43 12.72
N ILE A 58 -0.27 -10.22 12.36
CA ILE A 58 0.39 -8.91 12.34
C ILE A 58 -0.03 -8.11 11.10
N MET A 59 -0.02 -8.73 9.93
CA MET A 59 -0.60 -8.14 8.71
C MET A 59 -2.10 -7.90 8.91
N GLY A 60 -2.83 -8.79 9.58
CA GLY A 60 -4.25 -8.63 9.93
C GLY A 60 -4.50 -7.45 10.86
N LYS A 61 -3.67 -7.26 11.89
CA LYS A 61 -3.71 -6.09 12.79
C LYS A 61 -3.32 -4.79 12.09
N ASN A 62 -2.41 -4.84 11.11
CA ASN A 62 -2.08 -3.69 10.26
C ASN A 62 -3.09 -3.48 9.12
N LEU A 63 -3.81 -4.52 8.69
CA LEU A 63 -4.94 -4.44 7.74
C LEU A 63 -6.11 -3.66 8.35
N SER A 64 -6.26 -3.68 9.67
CA SER A 64 -7.15 -2.75 10.39
C SER A 64 -6.76 -1.27 10.26
N GLN A 65 -5.57 -0.94 9.73
CA GLN A 65 -5.16 0.43 9.40
C GLN A 65 -5.31 0.77 7.92
N PHE A 66 -5.69 -0.18 7.06
CA PHE A 66 -6.03 0.18 5.68
C PHE A 66 -7.43 0.78 5.70
N PRO A 67 -7.61 2.00 5.16
CA PRO A 67 -8.91 2.64 5.11
C PRO A 67 -9.89 1.75 4.35
N GLU A 68 -11.09 1.56 4.90
CA GLU A 68 -12.14 0.79 4.25
C GLU A 68 -12.52 1.41 2.91
N ARG A 69 -13.09 0.60 2.00
CA ARG A 69 -13.52 1.07 0.67
C ARG A 69 -14.34 2.36 0.74
N GLU A 70 -15.23 2.46 1.72
CA GLU A 70 -16.11 3.61 1.93
C GLU A 70 -15.35 4.88 2.34
N GLU A 71 -14.29 4.74 3.14
CA GLU A 71 -13.41 5.84 3.56
C GLU A 71 -12.51 6.32 2.42
N LEU A 72 -11.98 5.38 1.63
CA LEU A 72 -11.22 5.69 0.41
C LEU A 72 -12.11 6.37 -0.64
N GLU A 73 -13.34 5.91 -0.81
CA GLU A 73 -14.33 6.50 -1.71
C GLU A 73 -14.65 7.95 -1.30
N LYS A 74 -14.88 8.17 -0.01
CA LYS A 74 -15.15 9.50 0.55
C LYS A 74 -13.95 10.44 0.37
N SER A 75 -12.74 9.94 0.58
CA SER A 75 -11.51 10.71 0.39
C SER A 75 -11.34 11.12 -1.08
N LEU A 76 -11.53 10.21 -2.03
CA LEU A 76 -11.46 10.53 -3.46
C LEU A 76 -12.52 11.54 -3.90
N LYS A 77 -13.76 11.41 -3.42
CA LYS A 77 -14.82 12.40 -3.69
C LYS A 77 -14.47 13.79 -3.13
N SER A 78 -13.85 13.83 -1.95
CA SER A 78 -13.43 15.10 -1.35
C SER A 78 -12.36 15.83 -2.17
N VAL A 79 -11.47 15.08 -2.82
CA VAL A 79 -10.44 15.64 -3.71
C VAL A 79 -11.05 16.14 -5.01
N GLY A 80 -11.95 15.36 -5.65
CA GLY A 80 -12.54 15.71 -6.94
C GLY A 80 -13.57 16.84 -6.93
N ARG A 81 -13.87 17.38 -5.75
CA ARG A 81 -14.89 18.43 -5.51
C ARG A 81 -16.24 18.15 -6.21
N LYS A 82 -16.52 16.88 -6.51
CA LYS A 82 -17.67 16.36 -7.26
C LYS A 82 -18.08 15.01 -6.66
N ASP A 83 -19.35 14.65 -6.85
CA ASP A 83 -19.89 13.35 -6.44
C ASP A 83 -19.42 12.16 -7.30
N ASP A 84 -18.54 12.39 -8.28
CA ASP A 84 -17.96 11.32 -9.11
C ASP A 84 -16.57 10.92 -8.61
N LEU A 85 -16.24 9.64 -8.76
CA LEU A 85 -14.94 9.06 -8.46
C LEU A 85 -13.89 9.32 -9.55
N ASN A 86 -14.30 9.95 -10.65
CA ASN A 86 -13.40 10.44 -11.67
C ASN A 86 -12.89 11.83 -11.27
N VAL A 87 -11.64 11.88 -10.85
CA VAL A 87 -11.00 13.09 -10.33
C VAL A 87 -10.03 13.63 -11.38
N PRO A 88 -10.02 14.93 -11.70
CA PRO A 88 -8.96 15.52 -12.51
C PRO A 88 -7.58 15.20 -11.92
N LEU A 89 -6.63 14.76 -12.75
CA LEU A 89 -5.29 14.40 -12.26
C LEU A 89 -4.59 15.59 -11.58
N SER A 90 -4.89 16.81 -12.05
CA SER A 90 -4.45 18.08 -11.46
C SER A 90 -4.84 18.20 -9.98
N GLU A 91 -6.07 17.85 -9.60
CA GLU A 91 -6.54 17.90 -8.21
C GLU A 91 -5.88 16.84 -7.33
N ILE A 92 -5.66 15.62 -7.87
CA ILE A 92 -4.91 14.58 -7.14
C ILE A 92 -3.47 15.04 -6.88
N ILE A 93 -2.82 15.65 -7.88
CA ILE A 93 -1.45 16.18 -7.75
C ILE A 93 -1.41 17.32 -6.72
N GLU A 94 -2.39 18.24 -6.76
CA GLU A 94 -2.49 19.34 -5.79
C GLU A 94 -2.63 18.80 -4.36
N SER A 95 -3.56 17.86 -4.14
CA SER A 95 -3.74 17.24 -2.82
C SER A 95 -2.50 16.48 -2.34
N LEU A 96 -1.74 15.84 -3.24
CA LEU A 96 -0.47 15.20 -2.86
C LEU A 96 0.60 16.24 -2.50
N LYS A 97 0.66 17.38 -3.20
CA LYS A 97 1.56 18.49 -2.84
C LYS A 97 1.18 19.08 -1.48
N GLU A 98 -0.11 19.27 -1.21
CA GLU A 98 -0.61 19.70 0.10
C GLU A 98 -0.30 18.70 1.22
N ALA A 99 -0.27 17.40 0.91
CA ALA A 99 0.13 16.35 1.84
C ALA A 99 1.65 16.26 2.07
N GLY A 100 2.45 17.08 1.38
CA GLY A 100 3.91 17.17 1.55
C GLY A 100 4.75 16.37 0.56
N PHE A 101 4.15 15.82 -0.50
CA PHE A 101 4.90 15.20 -1.59
C PHE A 101 5.42 16.29 -2.55
N GLU A 102 6.74 16.43 -2.67
CA GLU A 102 7.35 17.48 -3.49
C GLU A 102 7.17 17.22 -5.00
N ASN A 103 7.36 15.96 -5.44
CA ASN A 103 7.31 15.55 -6.85
C ASN A 103 6.34 14.39 -7.12
N PRO A 104 5.04 14.52 -6.80
CA PRO A 104 4.09 13.40 -6.90
C PRO A 104 3.89 12.92 -8.34
N GLU A 105 4.09 13.80 -9.33
CA GLU A 105 4.02 13.46 -10.76
C GLU A 105 5.04 12.38 -11.16
N GLU A 106 6.22 12.38 -10.53
CA GLU A 106 7.28 11.40 -10.77
C GLU A 106 7.12 10.18 -9.85
N GLU A 107 6.88 10.40 -8.56
CA GLU A 107 6.76 9.33 -7.57
C GLU A 107 5.58 8.40 -7.86
N PHE A 108 4.45 8.96 -8.29
CA PHE A 108 3.24 8.22 -8.62
C PHE A 108 3.06 8.02 -10.13
N ALA A 109 4.09 8.26 -10.95
CA ALA A 109 4.02 8.16 -12.41
C ALA A 109 3.44 6.82 -12.90
N LYS A 110 3.83 5.70 -12.26
CA LYS A 110 3.30 4.37 -12.58
C LYS A 110 1.81 4.25 -12.27
N LEU A 111 1.38 4.77 -11.12
CA LEU A 111 -0.01 4.77 -10.68
C LEU A 111 -0.86 5.62 -11.62
N PHE A 112 -0.41 6.84 -11.94
CA PHE A 112 -1.10 7.69 -12.90
C PHE A 112 -1.18 7.07 -14.28
N LYS A 113 -0.12 6.40 -14.75
CA LYS A 113 -0.14 5.71 -16.04
C LYS A 113 -1.19 4.58 -16.10
N LEU A 114 -1.42 3.88 -14.99
CA LEU A 114 -2.38 2.78 -14.93
C LEU A 114 -3.83 3.26 -14.81
N PHE A 115 -4.07 4.29 -14.00
CA PHE A 115 -5.41 4.70 -13.61
C PHE A 115 -5.91 5.99 -14.27
N THR A 116 -5.11 6.67 -15.10
CA THR A 116 -5.57 7.85 -15.84
C THR A 116 -6.00 7.54 -17.27
N THR A 117 -6.93 8.33 -17.79
CA THR A 117 -7.35 8.32 -19.20
C THR A 117 -7.28 9.75 -19.75
N ASN A 118 -6.89 9.91 -21.02
CA ASN A 118 -6.98 11.19 -21.71
C ASN A 118 -8.43 11.42 -22.17
N GLN A 119 -9.10 12.49 -21.71
CA GLN A 119 -10.36 12.91 -22.30
C GLN A 119 -10.07 13.70 -23.59
N GLN A 120 -10.73 13.32 -24.69
CA GLN A 120 -10.41 13.74 -26.07
C GLN A 120 -10.68 15.23 -26.40
N THR A 121 -11.01 16.09 -25.42
CA THR A 121 -11.46 17.47 -25.72
C THR A 121 -10.78 18.56 -24.89
N VAL A 122 -10.06 18.22 -23.83
CA VAL A 122 -9.30 19.16 -22.99
C VAL A 122 -8.03 18.41 -22.58
N ASP A 123 -6.86 19.05 -22.60
CA ASP A 123 -5.52 18.49 -22.29
C ASP A 123 -5.37 17.92 -20.85
N GLU A 124 -6.48 17.73 -20.14
CA GLU A 124 -6.52 17.33 -18.74
C GLU A 124 -6.77 15.81 -18.62
N LYS A 125 -5.83 15.13 -17.98
CA LYS A 125 -5.94 13.71 -17.65
C LYS A 125 -6.92 13.52 -16.49
N THR A 126 -7.77 12.50 -16.57
CA THR A 126 -8.68 12.16 -15.48
C THR A 126 -8.22 10.88 -14.79
N PHE A 127 -8.06 10.92 -13.47
CA PHE A 127 -7.82 9.76 -12.60
C PHE A 127 -9.12 8.99 -12.36
N ARG A 128 -9.15 7.71 -12.76
CA ARG A 128 -10.31 6.83 -12.63
C ARG A 128 -10.33 6.19 -11.24
N GLY A 129 -10.81 6.94 -10.25
CA GLY A 129 -10.87 6.48 -8.86
C GLY A 129 -11.69 5.21 -8.68
N LYS A 130 -12.76 5.02 -9.45
CA LYS A 130 -13.54 3.77 -9.42
C LYS A 130 -12.69 2.54 -9.81
N LEU A 131 -11.94 2.64 -10.90
CA LEU A 131 -11.06 1.55 -11.37
C LEU A 131 -9.92 1.29 -10.37
N PHE A 132 -9.40 2.35 -9.75
CA PHE A 132 -8.42 2.25 -8.68
C PHE A 132 -8.98 1.49 -7.47
N LEU A 133 -10.16 1.90 -6.97
CA LEU A 133 -10.82 1.24 -5.83
C LEU A 133 -11.12 -0.23 -6.12
N ASP A 134 -11.69 -0.53 -7.29
CA ASP A 134 -11.96 -1.92 -7.70
C ASP A 134 -10.68 -2.75 -7.78
N SER A 135 -9.55 -2.16 -8.20
CA SER A 135 -8.26 -2.87 -8.26
C SER A 135 -7.60 -3.15 -6.90
N ILE A 136 -8.01 -2.45 -5.83
CA ILE A 136 -7.41 -2.60 -4.49
C ILE A 136 -8.34 -3.23 -3.45
N THR A 137 -9.61 -3.45 -3.81
CA THR A 137 -10.62 -4.06 -2.93
C THR A 137 -11.13 -5.43 -3.41
N ASP A 138 -10.62 -5.94 -4.53
CA ASP A 138 -10.83 -7.32 -5.03
C ASP A 138 -9.69 -8.26 -4.59
#